data_AF-A0A9E6MU40-F1
#
_entry.id   AF-A0A9E6MU40-F1
#
_cell.length_a   1.000
_cell.length_b   1.000
_cell.length_c   1.000
_cell.angle_alpha   90.00
_cell.angle_beta   90.00
_cell.angle_gamma   90.00
#
_symmetry.space_group_name_H-M   'P 1'
#
loop_
_entity.id
_entity.type
_entity.pdbx_description
1 polymer ?
#
loop_
_entity_poly.entity_id
_entity_poly.type
_entity_poly.pdbx_seq_one_letter_code
_entity_poly.pdbx_strand_id
1 'polypeptide(L)'
;MSKNQEKLHFELKNFIVNVGWTHKIHAVRIDELENYIRWFRIATIIISGVVSSGLVGILWFDKYWIKLVTAFLSLVTTIIFSITKEFNFEERLALERKSVDELWNLRVLAEILLSEVVYNVKPSREIQESFEELKLRRDAIYSQLSNSSPKNVSKASKLIKSRKDNDYEEDYKYFISKELMKIKEEE
;
A
#
# COMPACT_ATOMS: atom_id res chain seq x y z
N MET A 1 -17.31 24.68 -21.60
CA MET A 1 -16.25 24.86 -20.58
C MET A 1 -15.27 25.90 -21.08
N SER A 2 -14.60 26.66 -20.21
CA SER A 2 -13.54 27.56 -20.69
C SER A 2 -12.29 26.76 -21.11
N LYS A 3 -11.47 27.29 -22.02
CA LYS A 3 -10.22 26.62 -22.47
C LYS A 3 -9.28 26.27 -21.31
N ASN A 4 -9.28 27.08 -20.25
CA ASN A 4 -8.52 26.81 -19.03
C ASN A 4 -9.13 25.69 -18.19
N GLN A 5 -10.45 25.57 -18.13
CA GLN A 5 -11.12 24.47 -17.42
C GLN A 5 -10.91 23.12 -18.10
N GLU A 6 -10.94 23.07 -19.43
CA GLU A 6 -10.64 21.85 -20.18
C GLU A 6 -9.22 21.36 -19.92
N LYS A 7 -8.25 22.29 -19.87
CA LYS A 7 -6.87 22.00 -19.50
C LYS A 7 -6.77 21.45 -18.07
N LEU A 8 -7.38 22.12 -17.09
CA LEU A 8 -7.38 21.67 -15.69
C LEU A 8 -8.03 20.30 -15.53
N HIS A 9 -9.18 20.08 -16.18
CA HIS A 9 -9.87 18.79 -16.18
C HIS A 9 -8.96 17.66 -16.71
N PHE A 10 -8.27 17.89 -17.82
CA PHE A 10 -7.34 16.92 -18.39
C PHE A 10 -6.15 16.64 -17.47
N GLU A 11 -5.52 17.69 -16.92
CA GLU A 11 -4.37 17.53 -16.03
C GLU A 11 -4.74 16.83 -14.71
N LEU A 12 -5.90 17.14 -14.12
CA LEU A 12 -6.40 16.47 -12.92
C LEU A 12 -6.71 15.01 -13.16
N LYS A 13 -7.31 14.65 -14.31
CA LYS A 13 -7.52 13.24 -14.67
C LYS A 13 -6.21 12.47 -14.75
N ASN A 14 -5.20 13.03 -15.43
CA ASN A 14 -3.88 12.40 -15.51
C ASN A 14 -3.22 12.29 -14.14
N PHE A 15 -3.37 13.32 -13.29
CA PHE A 15 -2.86 13.31 -11.93
C PHE A 15 -3.49 12.19 -11.10
N ILE A 16 -4.83 12.08 -11.08
CA ILE A 16 -5.56 11.03 -10.36
C ILE A 16 -5.11 9.65 -10.82
N VAL A 17 -5.01 9.43 -12.13
CA VAL A 17 -4.54 8.16 -12.69
C VAL A 17 -3.12 7.84 -12.23
N ASN A 18 -2.20 8.80 -12.35
CA ASN A 18 -0.80 8.60 -11.95
C ASN A 18 -0.65 8.30 -10.45
N VAL A 19 -1.31 9.07 -9.59
CA VAL A 19 -1.30 8.84 -8.13
C VAL A 19 -1.95 7.50 -7.80
N GLY A 20 -3.07 7.16 -8.43
CA GLY A 20 -3.76 5.89 -8.25
C GLY A 20 -2.89 4.68 -8.63
N TRP A 21 -2.13 4.78 -9.73
CA TRP A 21 -1.15 3.77 -10.11
C TRP A 21 -0.05 3.62 -9.07
N THR A 22 0.59 4.71 -8.66
CA THR A 22 1.65 4.69 -7.64
C THR A 22 1.13 4.10 -6.32
N HIS A 23 -0.04 4.55 -5.86
CA HIS A 23 -0.72 4.02 -4.68
C HIS A 23 -0.87 2.50 -4.77
N LYS A 24 -1.40 1.97 -5.87
CA LYS A 24 -1.62 0.53 -6.00
C LYS A 24 -0.31 -0.26 -6.06
N ILE A 25 0.71 0.27 -6.73
CA ILE A 25 2.03 -0.38 -6.81
C ILE A 25 2.64 -0.50 -5.41
N HIS A 26 2.55 0.55 -4.60
CA HIS A 26 3.06 0.55 -3.23
C HIS A 26 2.18 -0.26 -2.27
N ALA A 27 0.86 -0.30 -2.45
CA ALA A 27 -0.02 -1.21 -1.69
C ALA A 27 0.39 -2.67 -1.89
N VAL A 28 0.66 -3.08 -3.14
CA VAL A 28 1.18 -4.43 -3.44
C VAL A 28 2.54 -4.68 -2.80
N ARG A 29 3.40 -3.66 -2.74
CA ARG A 29 4.71 -3.75 -2.09
C ARG A 29 4.58 -3.99 -0.59
N ILE A 30 3.68 -3.26 0.07
CA ILE A 30 3.38 -3.42 1.50
C ILE A 30 2.91 -4.85 1.78
N ASP A 31 1.97 -5.37 0.98
CA ASP A 31 1.48 -6.74 1.12
C ASP A 31 2.62 -7.77 1.01
N GLU A 32 3.56 -7.58 0.08
CA GLU A 32 4.72 -8.47 -0.06
C GLU A 32 5.67 -8.36 1.13
N LEU A 33 6.02 -7.13 1.55
CA LEU A 33 6.91 -6.89 2.69
C LEU A 33 6.33 -7.46 3.99
N GLU A 34 5.04 -7.22 4.26
CA GLU A 34 4.34 -7.77 5.42
C GLU A 34 4.34 -9.31 5.41
N ASN A 35 4.13 -9.91 4.24
CA ASN A 35 4.18 -11.36 4.13
C ASN A 35 5.60 -11.91 4.42
N TYR A 36 6.65 -11.25 3.93
CA TYR A 36 8.03 -11.62 4.26
C TYR A 36 8.31 -11.51 5.76
N ILE A 37 7.98 -10.37 6.37
CA ILE A 37 8.15 -10.13 7.82
C ILE A 37 7.42 -11.21 8.63
N ARG A 38 6.17 -11.52 8.26
CA ARG A 38 5.38 -12.57 8.93
C ARG A 38 6.06 -13.94 8.83
N TRP A 39 6.55 -14.32 7.65
CA TRP A 39 7.27 -15.58 7.46
C TRP A 39 8.55 -15.64 8.29
N PHE A 40 9.35 -14.57 8.31
CA PHE A 40 10.55 -14.50 9.15
C PHE A 40 10.20 -14.66 10.64
N ARG A 41 9.17 -13.96 11.13
CA ARG A 41 8.71 -14.09 12.53
C ARG A 41 8.32 -15.52 12.88
N ILE A 42 7.53 -16.18 12.02
CA ILE A 42 7.10 -17.57 12.25
C ILE A 42 8.32 -18.50 12.26
N ALA A 43 9.24 -18.35 11.32
CA ALA A 43 10.47 -19.14 11.28
C ALA A 43 11.31 -18.94 12.55
N THR A 44 11.51 -17.69 13.00
CA THR A 44 12.23 -17.40 14.23
C THR A 44 11.57 -18.05 15.45
N ILE A 45 10.24 -17.97 15.59
CA ILE A 45 9.51 -18.60 16.70
C ILE A 45 9.74 -20.12 16.71
N ILE A 46 9.62 -20.78 15.55
CA ILE A 46 9.83 -22.24 15.44
C ILE A 46 11.27 -22.59 15.81
N ILE A 47 12.27 -21.91 15.24
CA ILE A 47 13.69 -22.15 15.51
C ILE A 47 13.99 -21.93 16.99
N SER A 48 13.50 -20.84 17.59
CA SER A 48 13.67 -20.57 19.04
C SER A 48 13.05 -21.66 19.90
N GLY A 49 11.85 -22.15 19.55
CA GLY A 49 11.23 -23.28 20.25
C GLY A 49 12.07 -24.57 20.17
N VAL A 50 12.66 -24.86 19.01
CA VAL A 50 13.57 -26.00 18.84
C VAL A 50 14.85 -25.81 19.65
N VAL A 51 15.44 -24.60 19.67
CA VAL A 51 16.62 -24.29 20.50
C VAL A 51 16.31 -24.50 21.98
N SER A 52 15.19 -23.95 22.49
CA SER A 52 14.78 -24.12 23.89
C SER A 52 14.55 -25.60 24.24
N SER A 53 13.89 -26.34 23.37
CA SER A 53 13.67 -27.78 23.55
C SER A 53 14.99 -28.57 23.52
N GLY A 54 15.91 -28.19 22.64
CA GLY A 54 17.25 -28.75 22.54
C GLY A 54 18.08 -28.52 23.81
N LEU A 55 18.01 -27.32 24.38
CA LEU A 55 18.67 -27.00 25.66
C LEU A 55 18.15 -27.87 26.81
N VAL A 56 16.83 -28.07 26.92
CA VAL A 56 16.24 -29.00 27.90
C VAL A 56 16.67 -30.44 27.60
N GLY A 57 16.69 -30.84 26.32
CA GLY A 57 17.13 -32.15 25.88
C GLY A 57 18.56 -32.48 26.27
N ILE A 58 19.48 -31.50 26.25
CA ILE A 58 20.87 -31.67 26.70
C ILE A 58 20.94 -32.06 28.19
N LEU A 59 20.03 -31.55 29.02
CA LEU A 59 20.01 -31.86 30.45
C LEU A 59 19.59 -33.31 30.74
N TRP A 60 18.74 -33.89 29.88
CA TRP A 60 18.22 -35.25 30.08
C TRP A 60 18.98 -36.31 29.27
N PHE A 61 19.48 -35.94 28.10
CA PHE A 61 20.15 -36.84 27.16
C PHE A 61 21.56 -36.33 26.86
N ASP A 62 22.58 -37.01 27.37
CA ASP A 62 23.99 -36.66 27.15
C ASP A 62 24.50 -37.13 25.77
N LYS A 63 23.82 -36.73 24.70
CA LYS A 63 24.22 -37.03 23.31
C LYS A 63 24.92 -35.83 22.71
N TYR A 64 26.18 -36.02 22.29
CA TYR A 64 27.00 -34.96 21.68
C TYR A 64 26.31 -34.28 20.48
N TRP A 65 25.60 -35.05 19.65
CA TRP A 65 24.86 -34.52 18.50
C TRP A 65 23.78 -33.50 18.89
N ILE A 66 23.10 -33.65 20.04
CA ILE A 66 22.09 -32.70 20.50
C ILE A 66 22.75 -31.37 20.87
N LYS A 67 23.93 -31.41 21.52
CA LYS A 67 24.72 -30.22 21.86
C LYS A 67 25.14 -29.46 20.59
N LEU A 68 25.66 -30.18 19.59
CA LEU A 68 26.11 -29.59 18.33
C LEU A 68 24.97 -28.89 17.58
N VAL A 69 23.83 -29.57 17.42
CA VAL A 69 22.66 -29.01 16.72
C VAL A 69 22.11 -27.80 17.47
N THR A 70 21.96 -27.89 18.80
CA THR A 70 21.43 -26.79 19.62
C THR A 70 22.34 -25.56 19.56
N ALA A 71 23.66 -25.73 19.64
CA ALA A 71 24.62 -24.63 19.56
C ALA A 71 24.58 -23.94 18.18
N PHE A 72 24.58 -24.74 17.09
CA PHE A 72 24.47 -24.19 15.74
C PHE A 72 23.16 -23.42 15.54
N LEU A 73 22.04 -23.99 15.97
CA LEU A 73 20.73 -23.37 15.82
C LEU A 73 20.58 -22.10 16.68
N SER A 74 21.22 -22.06 17.86
CA SER A 74 21.31 -20.85 18.71
C SER A 74 22.07 -19.72 18.01
N LEU A 75 23.18 -20.05 17.35
CA LEU A 75 23.98 -19.10 16.58
C LEU A 75 23.16 -18.54 15.42
N VAL A 76 22.51 -19.40 14.63
CA VAL A 76 21.63 -18.99 13.52
C VAL A 76 20.50 -18.08 14.01
N THR A 77 19.87 -18.41 15.13
CA THR A 77 18.80 -17.59 15.73
C THR A 77 19.30 -16.18 16.08
N THR A 78 20.48 -16.10 16.69
CA THR A 78 21.11 -14.83 17.09
C THR A 78 21.45 -13.96 15.89
N ILE A 79 21.95 -14.57 14.80
CA ILE A 79 22.22 -13.87 13.54
C ILE A 79 20.92 -13.32 12.95
N ILE A 80 19.88 -14.15 12.83
CA ILE A 80 18.58 -13.72 12.27
C ILE A 80 18.02 -12.56 13.09
N PHE A 81 18.00 -12.69 14.42
CA PHE A 81 17.49 -11.64 15.30
C PHE A 81 18.27 -10.33 15.15
N SER A 82 19.60 -10.40 15.09
CA SER A 82 20.45 -9.22 14.88
C SER A 82 20.17 -8.56 13.54
N ILE A 83 20.06 -9.32 12.45
CA ILE A 83 19.72 -8.79 11.12
C ILE A 83 18.33 -8.15 11.12
N THR A 84 17.31 -8.82 11.66
CA THR A 84 15.95 -8.25 11.71
C THR A 84 15.90 -6.94 12.48
N LYS A 85 16.66 -6.84 13.57
CA LYS A 85 16.77 -5.61 14.37
C LYS A 85 17.51 -4.50 13.63
N GLU A 86 18.63 -4.81 12.97
CA GLU A 86 19.45 -3.83 12.26
C GLU A 86 18.74 -3.21 11.06
N PHE A 87 18.02 -4.02 10.28
CA PHE A 87 17.37 -3.56 9.05
C PHE A 87 16.04 -2.81 9.29
N ASN A 88 15.54 -2.81 10.53
CA ASN A 88 14.30 -2.18 11.00
C ASN A 88 13.12 -2.31 10.01
N PHE A 89 12.80 -3.55 9.63
CA PHE A 89 11.76 -3.83 8.64
C PHE A 89 10.38 -3.28 9.03
N GLU A 90 10.07 -3.22 10.33
CA GLU A 90 8.80 -2.69 10.84
C GLU A 90 8.68 -1.18 10.64
N GLU A 91 9.74 -0.43 10.93
CA GLU A 91 9.76 1.02 10.70
C GLU A 91 9.61 1.34 9.21
N ARG A 92 10.32 0.61 8.35
CA ARG A 92 10.19 0.75 6.89
C ARG A 92 8.77 0.43 6.41
N LEU A 93 8.15 -0.63 6.93
CA LEU A 93 6.77 -1.00 6.61
C LEU A 93 5.79 0.10 7.07
N ALA A 94 5.99 0.66 8.27
CA ALA A 94 5.15 1.73 8.80
C ALA A 94 5.26 3.02 7.96
N LEU A 95 6.47 3.39 7.54
CA LEU A 95 6.70 4.52 6.65
C LEU A 95 6.02 4.33 5.29
N GLU A 96 6.20 3.17 4.65
CA GLU A 96 5.54 2.88 3.37
C GLU A 96 4.02 2.89 3.49
N ARG A 97 3.45 2.34 4.59
CA ARG A 97 2.00 2.40 4.87
C ARG A 97 1.51 3.84 4.97
N LYS A 98 2.21 4.66 5.75
CA LYS A 98 1.88 6.09 5.88
C LYS A 98 1.89 6.79 4.52
N SER A 99 2.92 6.57 3.71
CA SER A 99 2.99 7.17 2.37
C SER A 99 1.87 6.69 1.45
N VAL A 100 1.47 5.42 1.53
CA VAL A 100 0.32 4.88 0.77
C VAL A 100 -0.99 5.51 1.21
N ASP A 101 -1.22 5.67 2.51
CA ASP A 101 -2.40 6.36 3.03
C ASP A 101 -2.44 7.84 2.58
N GLU A 102 -1.28 8.50 2.56
CA GLU A 102 -1.15 9.86 2.04
C GLU A 102 -1.45 9.94 0.53
N LEU A 103 -1.00 8.96 -0.27
CA LEU A 103 -1.35 8.87 -1.69
C LEU A 103 -2.85 8.66 -1.91
N TRP A 104 -3.50 7.85 -1.07
CA TRP A 104 -4.95 7.66 -1.11
C TRP A 104 -5.68 8.99 -0.85
N ASN A 105 -5.31 9.68 0.22
CA ASN A 105 -5.88 10.99 0.56
C ASN A 105 -5.65 12.01 -0.57
N LEU A 106 -4.44 12.06 -1.12
CA LEU A 106 -4.09 12.93 -2.24
C LEU A 106 -4.97 12.67 -3.47
N ARG A 107 -5.25 11.40 -3.77
CA ARG A 107 -6.13 11.01 -4.86
C ARG A 107 -7.58 11.47 -4.60
N VAL A 108 -8.10 11.27 -3.40
CA VAL A 108 -9.46 11.71 -3.03
C VAL A 108 -9.60 13.22 -3.15
N LEU A 109 -8.62 13.99 -2.66
CA LEU A 109 -8.61 15.44 -2.80
C LEU A 109 -8.57 15.90 -4.26
N ALA A 110 -7.83 15.19 -5.12
CA ALA A 110 -7.81 15.47 -6.55
C ALA A 110 -9.14 15.14 -7.24
N GLU A 111 -9.84 14.08 -6.81
CA GLU A 111 -11.19 13.75 -7.31
C GLU A 111 -12.22 14.80 -6.90
N ILE A 112 -12.15 15.31 -5.66
CA ILE A 112 -12.98 16.44 -5.22
C ILE A 112 -12.69 17.66 -6.09
N LEU A 113 -11.41 18.01 -6.31
CA LEU A 113 -11.04 19.15 -7.13
C LEU A 113 -11.47 18.98 -8.60
N LEU A 114 -11.42 17.75 -9.13
CA LEU A 114 -11.95 17.44 -10.45
C LEU A 114 -13.48 17.65 -10.51
N SER A 115 -14.22 17.29 -9.46
CA SER A 115 -15.66 17.55 -9.39
C SER A 115 -15.96 19.05 -9.41
N GLU A 116 -15.15 19.88 -8.71
CA GLU A 116 -15.30 21.34 -8.72
C GLU A 116 -15.08 21.93 -10.13
N VAL A 117 -14.16 21.33 -10.91
CA VAL A 117 -13.96 21.68 -12.33
C VAL A 117 -15.16 21.30 -13.17
N VAL A 118 -15.71 20.10 -13.00
CA VAL A 118 -16.84 19.57 -13.79
C VAL A 118 -18.12 20.37 -13.53
N TYR A 119 -18.43 20.65 -12.27
CA TYR A 119 -19.64 21.38 -11.87
C TYR A 119 -19.48 22.90 -11.85
N ASN A 120 -18.30 23.42 -12.22
CA ASN A 120 -18.00 24.85 -12.25
C ASN A 120 -18.31 25.57 -10.92
N VAL A 121 -18.00 24.91 -9.80
CA VAL A 121 -18.32 25.39 -8.44
C VAL A 121 -17.45 26.60 -8.06
N LYS A 122 -16.20 26.64 -8.55
CA LYS A 122 -15.23 27.68 -8.25
C LYS A 122 -14.59 28.27 -9.51
N PRO A 123 -14.07 29.52 -9.44
CA PRO A 123 -13.25 30.09 -10.50
C PRO A 123 -12.02 29.24 -10.81
N SER A 124 -11.64 29.16 -12.09
CA SER A 124 -10.51 28.32 -12.53
C SER A 124 -9.18 28.66 -11.86
N ARG A 125 -9.00 29.91 -11.40
CA ARG A 125 -7.80 30.35 -10.70
C ARG A 125 -7.63 29.67 -9.33
N GLU A 126 -8.69 29.63 -8.53
CA GLU A 126 -8.67 29.01 -7.20
C GLU A 126 -8.42 27.49 -7.30
N ILE A 127 -9.03 26.86 -8.31
CA ILE A 127 -8.80 25.45 -8.61
C ILE A 127 -7.34 25.21 -8.99
N GLN A 128 -6.76 26.09 -9.80
CA GLN A 128 -5.36 25.97 -10.21
C GLN A 128 -4.41 26.10 -9.02
N GLU A 129 -4.66 27.05 -8.11
CA GLU A 129 -3.86 27.22 -6.88
C GLU A 129 -3.94 25.95 -6.00
N SER A 130 -5.14 25.40 -5.81
CA SER A 130 -5.35 24.14 -5.09
C SER A 130 -4.64 22.97 -5.77
N PHE A 131 -4.65 22.92 -7.10
CA PHE A 131 -4.02 21.84 -7.85
C PHE A 131 -2.48 21.89 -7.77
N GLU A 132 -1.89 23.08 -7.80
CA GLU A 132 -0.45 23.22 -7.57
C GLU A 132 -0.04 22.76 -6.16
N GLU A 133 -0.86 23.02 -5.15
CA GLU A 133 -0.62 22.48 -3.80
C GLU A 133 -0.63 20.94 -3.80
N LEU A 134 -1.58 20.30 -4.51
CA LEU A 134 -1.61 18.84 -4.63
C LEU A 134 -0.36 18.30 -5.36
N LYS A 135 0.16 19.00 -6.37
CA LYS A 135 1.42 18.62 -7.04
C LYS A 135 2.62 18.69 -6.10
N LEU A 136 2.72 19.74 -5.29
CA LEU A 136 3.78 19.87 -4.29
C LEU A 136 3.71 18.76 -3.24
N ARG A 137 2.50 18.44 -2.74
CA ARG A 137 2.29 17.33 -1.80
C ARG A 137 2.67 15.99 -2.42
N ARG A 138 2.30 15.76 -3.69
CA ARG A 138 2.71 14.54 -4.44
C ARG A 138 4.23 14.40 -4.45
N ASP A 139 4.95 15.47 -4.79
CA ASP A 139 6.40 15.41 -4.94
C ASP A 139 7.09 15.15 -3.60
N ALA A 140 6.57 15.73 -2.52
CA ALA A 140 7.00 15.44 -1.16
C ALA A 140 6.79 13.96 -0.79
N ILE A 141 5.64 13.38 -1.12
CA ILE A 141 5.36 11.95 -0.87
C ILE A 141 6.29 11.08 -1.73
N TYR A 142 6.43 11.38 -3.02
CA TYR A 142 7.24 10.61 -3.95
C TYR A 142 8.71 10.55 -3.54
N SER A 143 9.24 11.64 -2.94
CA SER A 143 10.60 11.66 -2.40
C SER A 143 10.84 10.68 -1.24
N GLN A 144 9.77 10.25 -0.55
CA GLN A 144 9.83 9.32 0.58
C GLN A 144 9.62 7.87 0.16
N LEU A 145 9.10 7.63 -1.04
CA LEU A 145 8.79 6.29 -1.54
C LEU A 145 10.06 5.56 -1.98
N SER A 146 10.17 4.28 -1.60
CA SER A 146 11.25 3.45 -2.13
C SER A 146 11.00 2.99 -3.56
N ASN A 147 12.06 2.70 -4.31
CA ASN A 147 11.93 2.23 -5.69
C ASN A 147 11.11 0.94 -5.79
N SER A 148 10.05 0.97 -6.59
CA SER A 148 9.18 -0.18 -6.84
C SER A 148 9.79 -1.17 -7.85
N SER A 149 9.61 -2.46 -7.61
CA SER A 149 10.14 -3.52 -8.49
C SER A 149 9.22 -3.73 -9.72
N PRO A 150 9.75 -4.24 -10.86
CA PRO A 150 8.92 -4.60 -12.02
C PRO A 150 7.84 -5.64 -11.69
N LYS A 151 8.11 -6.52 -10.73
CA LYS A 151 7.14 -7.51 -10.22
C LYS A 151 5.95 -6.81 -9.54
N ASN A 152 6.21 -5.80 -8.71
CA ASN A 152 5.16 -5.04 -8.03
C ASN A 152 4.28 -4.32 -9.05
N VAL A 153 4.89 -3.71 -10.07
CA VAL A 153 4.18 -3.02 -11.16
C VAL A 153 3.28 -4.00 -11.93
N SER A 154 3.81 -5.17 -12.31
CA SER A 154 3.04 -6.20 -13.02
C SER A 154 1.85 -6.70 -12.19
N LYS A 155 2.07 -6.98 -10.90
CA LYS A 155 1.04 -7.47 -9.98
C LYS A 155 -0.04 -6.41 -9.73
N ALA A 156 0.35 -5.15 -9.51
CA ALA A 156 -0.60 -4.04 -9.39
C ALA A 156 -1.44 -3.87 -10.66
N SER A 157 -0.81 -3.94 -11.84
CA SER A 157 -1.50 -3.86 -13.13
C SER A 157 -2.54 -4.97 -13.30
N LYS A 158 -2.21 -6.21 -12.92
CA LYS A 158 -3.17 -7.32 -12.93
C LYS A 158 -4.34 -7.07 -11.98
N LEU A 159 -4.07 -6.64 -10.75
CA LEU A 159 -5.10 -6.39 -9.74
C LEU A 159 -6.07 -5.28 -10.12
N ILE A 160 -5.57 -4.16 -10.67
CA ILE A 160 -6.42 -3.05 -11.15
C ILE A 160 -7.38 -3.55 -12.22
N LYS A 161 -6.86 -4.30 -13.20
CA LYS A 161 -7.67 -4.84 -14.31
C LYS A 161 -8.67 -5.90 -13.85
N SER A 162 -8.31 -6.76 -12.89
CA SER A 162 -9.16 -7.87 -12.46
C SER A 162 -10.25 -7.44 -11.48
N ARG A 163 -9.93 -6.52 -10.56
CA ARG A 163 -10.87 -6.06 -9.54
C ARG A 163 -11.80 -4.96 -10.05
N LYS A 164 -11.50 -4.40 -11.23
CA LYS A 164 -12.17 -3.21 -11.76
C LYS A 164 -12.23 -2.09 -10.72
N ASP A 165 -11.11 -1.85 -10.03
CA ASP A 165 -11.05 -0.80 -9.00
C ASP A 165 -11.48 0.54 -9.64
N ASN A 166 -12.51 1.18 -9.07
CA ASN A 166 -13.15 2.43 -9.53
C ASN A 166 -14.15 2.31 -10.72
N ASP A 167 -14.61 1.10 -11.04
CA ASP A 167 -15.79 0.87 -11.89
C ASP A 167 -17.01 0.60 -11.01
N TYR A 168 -17.78 1.65 -10.72
CA TYR A 168 -18.91 1.58 -9.79
C TYR A 168 -20.24 1.25 -10.48
N GLU A 169 -20.27 1.15 -11.82
CA GLU A 169 -21.52 0.99 -12.57
C GLU A 169 -22.25 -0.33 -12.24
N GLU A 170 -21.48 -1.40 -12.00
CA GLU A 170 -22.02 -2.67 -11.51
C GLU A 170 -22.31 -2.60 -10.00
N ASP A 171 -21.46 -1.94 -9.21
CA ASP A 171 -21.58 -1.87 -7.74
C ASP A 171 -22.86 -1.18 -7.27
N TYR A 172 -23.27 -0.10 -7.93
CA TYR A 172 -24.53 0.58 -7.62
C TYR A 172 -25.74 -0.37 -7.65
N LYS A 173 -25.70 -1.43 -8.47
CA LYS A 173 -26.78 -2.42 -8.55
C LYS A 173 -26.92 -3.27 -7.29
N TYR A 174 -25.84 -3.42 -6.54
CA TYR A 174 -25.78 -4.23 -5.32
C TYR A 174 -26.03 -3.40 -4.04
N PHE A 175 -25.68 -2.11 -4.05
CA PHE A 175 -25.81 -1.24 -2.88
C PHE A 175 -27.07 -0.36 -2.87
N ILE A 176 -27.74 -0.20 -4.02
CA ILE A 176 -28.94 0.62 -4.13
C ILE A 176 -30.15 -0.29 -4.39
N SER A 177 -31.25 -0.07 -3.66
CA SER A 177 -32.53 -0.75 -3.93
C SER A 177 -32.97 -0.50 -5.39
N LYS A 178 -33.53 -1.51 -6.06
CA LYS A 178 -34.03 -1.40 -7.45
C LYS A 178 -35.01 -0.23 -7.65
N GLU A 179 -35.75 0.13 -6.62
CA GLU A 179 -36.71 1.23 -6.64
C GLU A 179 -36.06 2.63 -6.66
N LEU A 180 -34.80 2.73 -6.22
CA LEU A 180 -34.04 3.97 -6.11
C LEU A 180 -33.07 4.21 -7.27
N MET A 181 -32.88 3.22 -8.17
CA MET A 181 -32.02 3.38 -9.35
C MET A 181 -32.67 4.14 -10.50
N LYS A 182 -33.98 4.37 -10.45
CA LYS A 182 -34.70 5.16 -11.45
C LYS A 182 -35.00 6.52 -10.85
N ILE A 183 -34.60 7.58 -11.55
CA ILE A 183 -35.11 8.93 -11.27
C ILE A 183 -36.63 8.83 -11.47
N LYS A 184 -37.40 9.04 -10.40
CA LYS A 184 -38.83 9.33 -10.56
C LYS A 184 -38.87 10.71 -11.20
N GLU A 185 -39.06 10.74 -12.51
CA GLU A 185 -39.54 11.96 -13.15
C GLU A 185 -40.90 12.26 -12.51
N GLU A 186 -40.96 13.38 -11.78
CA GLU A 186 -42.22 13.94 -11.34
C GLU A 186 -43.00 14.36 -12.59
N GLU A 187 -44.20 13.78 -12.76
CA GLU A 187 -45.19 14.20 -13.78
C GLU A 187 -45.61 15.66 -13.59
#